data_AF-A0A5C6LP63-F1
#
_entry.id   AF-A0A5C6LP63-F1
#
_cell.length_a   1.000
_cell.length_b   1.000
_cell.length_c   1.000
_cell.angle_alpha   90.00
_cell.angle_beta   90.00
_cell.angle_gamma   90.00
#
_symmetry.space_group_name_H-M   'P 1'
#
loop_
_entity.id
_entity.type
_entity.pdbx_description
1 polymer ?
#
loop_
_entity_poly.entity_id
_entity_poly.type
_entity_poly.pdbx_seq_one_letter_code
_entity_poly.pdbx_strand_id
1 'polypeptide(L)'
;MFTRITTLLAIIILNGCFCSVSAQRADSLKADLQLLKSKLIATHPDIYAYTTENRWADLLDSCYQEINDYTDERQFYGIVKVLLSALGDGHLSTGAAPAFNQFIHSDNSYLPLLTYIVADSIFITNSVDNTIPAGSRLISVNSHPAGVMLEKMRGYLMSDGYNTTKKTGVLNQIFYFYYYLAYGYSGGFTVTYADPSGQTKQSR
;
A
#
# COMPACT_ATOMS: atom_id res chain seq x y z
N MET A 1 1.71 81.51 -20.75
CA MET A 1 2.86 80.77 -20.18
C MET A 1 2.29 79.70 -19.25
N PHE A 2 2.36 78.44 -19.70
CA PHE A 2 2.11 77.16 -19.02
C PHE A 2 0.81 76.96 -18.20
N THR A 3 -0.11 76.17 -18.75
CA THR A 3 -1.04 75.36 -17.93
C THR A 3 -0.97 73.91 -18.40
N ARG A 4 -0.53 73.05 -17.49
CA ARG A 4 -0.24 71.63 -17.71
C ARG A 4 -1.53 70.82 -17.78
N ILE A 5 -1.72 70.02 -18.82
CA ILE A 5 -2.72 68.95 -18.86
C ILE A 5 -1.94 67.63 -18.78
N THR A 6 -1.92 67.06 -17.58
CA THR A 6 -1.45 65.69 -17.33
C THR A 6 -2.62 64.74 -17.54
N THR A 7 -2.62 64.04 -18.66
CA THR A 7 -3.55 62.93 -18.93
C THR A 7 -3.13 61.73 -18.10
N LEU A 8 -3.90 61.42 -17.06
CA LEU A 8 -3.70 60.25 -16.20
C LEU A 8 -4.19 59.00 -16.95
N LEU A 9 -3.28 58.09 -17.31
CA LEU A 9 -3.62 56.73 -17.74
C LEU A 9 -4.05 55.93 -16.50
N ALA A 10 -5.33 55.58 -16.40
CA ALA A 10 -5.78 54.57 -15.46
C ALA A 10 -5.62 53.18 -16.10
N ILE A 11 -4.50 52.52 -15.83
CA ILE A 11 -4.32 51.10 -16.13
C ILE A 11 -4.96 50.33 -14.97
N ILE A 12 -6.17 49.82 -15.20
CA ILE A 12 -6.79 48.84 -14.30
C ILE A 12 -6.07 47.51 -14.54
N ILE A 13 -5.08 47.20 -13.70
CA ILE A 13 -4.52 45.86 -13.62
C ILE A 13 -5.52 45.01 -12.85
N LEU A 14 -6.41 44.34 -13.58
CA LEU A 14 -7.21 43.26 -13.04
C LEU A 14 -6.25 42.11 -12.73
N ASN A 15 -5.66 42.11 -11.53
CA ASN A 15 -5.00 40.95 -10.96
C ASN A 15 -6.09 39.91 -10.70
N GLY A 16 -6.45 39.18 -11.75
CA GLY A 16 -7.07 37.88 -11.62
C GLY A 16 -6.08 37.01 -10.86
N CYS A 17 -6.28 36.91 -9.54
CA CYS A 17 -5.71 35.83 -8.77
C CYS A 17 -6.32 34.55 -9.36
N PHE A 18 -5.62 33.96 -10.32
CA PHE A 18 -5.80 32.57 -10.68
C PHE A 18 -5.35 31.77 -9.47
N CYS A 19 -6.22 31.71 -8.46
CA CYS A 19 -6.17 30.66 -7.47
C CYS A 19 -6.53 29.40 -8.23
N SER A 20 -5.53 28.73 -8.80
CA SER A 20 -5.66 27.33 -9.17
C SER A 20 -5.95 26.59 -7.87
N VAL A 21 -7.23 26.48 -7.49
CA VAL A 21 -7.67 25.49 -6.51
C VAL A 21 -7.60 24.13 -7.23
N SER A 22 -6.38 23.69 -7.57
CA SER A 22 -6.14 22.27 -7.59
C SER A 22 -6.18 21.88 -6.12
N ALA A 23 -7.25 21.21 -5.69
CA ALA A 23 -7.24 20.57 -4.38
C ALA A 23 -5.92 19.81 -4.27
N GLN A 24 -5.14 20.14 -3.25
CA GLN A 24 -3.85 19.53 -2.99
C GLN A 24 -4.09 18.01 -2.87
N ARG A 25 -3.30 17.18 -3.56
CA ARG A 25 -3.60 15.74 -3.72
C ARG A 25 -3.80 15.07 -2.35
N ALA A 26 -3.01 15.46 -1.36
CA ALA A 26 -3.15 15.01 0.01
C ALA A 26 -4.57 15.24 0.58
N ASP A 27 -5.16 16.42 0.35
CA ASP A 27 -6.47 16.78 0.87
C ASP A 27 -7.57 15.93 0.24
N SER A 28 -7.48 15.65 -1.06
CA SER A 28 -8.41 14.76 -1.75
C SER A 28 -8.36 13.33 -1.20
N LEU A 29 -7.15 12.77 -1.03
CA LEU A 29 -6.99 11.42 -0.47
C LEU A 29 -7.45 11.34 1.00
N LYS A 30 -7.21 12.40 1.78
CA LYS A 30 -7.69 12.54 3.15
C LYS A 30 -9.22 12.61 3.20
N ALA A 31 -9.85 13.33 2.27
CA ALA A 31 -11.31 13.39 2.15
C ALA A 31 -11.90 12.01 1.81
N ASP A 32 -11.28 11.26 0.89
CA ASP A 32 -11.69 9.89 0.55
C ASP A 32 -11.57 8.95 1.76
N LEU A 33 -10.51 9.08 2.56
CA LEU A 33 -10.34 8.29 3.79
C LEU A 33 -11.44 8.59 4.83
N GLN A 34 -11.81 9.87 4.99
CA GLN A 34 -12.91 10.27 5.89
C GLN A 34 -14.27 9.81 5.39
N LEU A 35 -14.48 9.80 4.06
CA LEU A 35 -15.68 9.24 3.46
C LEU A 35 -15.77 7.73 3.73
N LEU A 36 -14.67 6.99 3.54
CA LEU A 36 -14.59 5.56 3.86
C LEU A 36 -14.95 5.31 5.33
N LYS A 37 -14.34 6.03 6.26
CA LYS A 37 -14.66 5.95 7.71
C LYS A 37 -16.15 6.14 7.95
N SER A 38 -16.73 7.22 7.41
CA SER A 38 -18.13 7.56 7.61
C SER A 38 -19.08 6.49 7.07
N LYS A 39 -18.73 5.89 5.92
CA LYS A 39 -19.50 4.78 5.34
C LYS A 39 -19.38 3.52 6.18
N LEU A 40 -18.19 3.14 6.62
CA LEU A 40 -17.98 1.98 7.50
C LEU A 40 -18.81 2.10 8.78
N ILE A 41 -18.75 3.23 9.48
CA ILE A 41 -19.54 3.47 10.69
C ILE A 41 -21.05 3.36 10.41
N ALA A 42 -21.51 3.87 9.27
CA ALA A 42 -22.93 3.89 8.95
C ALA A 42 -23.49 2.52 8.50
N THR A 43 -22.66 1.65 7.91
CA THR A 43 -23.15 0.45 7.22
C THR A 43 -22.62 -0.88 7.75
N HIS A 44 -21.45 -0.89 8.40
CA HIS A 44 -20.87 -2.14 8.87
C HIS A 44 -21.55 -2.58 10.18
N PRO A 45 -21.95 -3.85 10.32
CA PRO A 45 -22.81 -4.30 11.41
C PRO A 45 -22.17 -4.19 12.80
N ASP A 46 -20.86 -4.39 12.89
CA ASP A 46 -20.10 -4.25 14.15
C ASP A 46 -18.63 -3.95 13.87
N ILE A 47 -18.28 -2.67 13.71
CA ILE A 47 -16.88 -2.26 13.41
C ILE A 47 -15.91 -2.51 14.57
N TYR A 48 -16.41 -2.75 15.78
CA TYR A 48 -15.60 -2.85 16.99
C TYR A 48 -15.49 -4.29 17.53
N ALA A 49 -16.03 -5.27 16.82
CA ALA A 49 -16.01 -6.68 17.20
C ALA A 49 -14.59 -7.22 17.49
N TYR A 50 -13.60 -6.79 16.70
CA TYR A 50 -12.21 -7.27 16.80
C TYR A 50 -11.16 -6.17 17.03
N THR A 51 -11.57 -4.91 16.94
CA THR A 51 -10.70 -3.75 17.17
C THR A 51 -11.44 -2.75 18.06
N THR A 52 -10.83 -2.37 19.19
CA THR A 52 -11.45 -1.40 20.11
C THR A 52 -11.59 -0.03 19.43
N GLU A 53 -12.56 0.77 19.88
CA GLU A 53 -12.78 2.13 19.35
C GLU A 53 -11.52 2.99 19.40
N ASN A 54 -10.81 2.98 20.54
CA ASN A 54 -9.53 3.70 20.68
C ASN A 54 -8.48 3.21 19.67
N ARG A 55 -8.32 1.89 19.53
CA ARG A 55 -7.35 1.32 18.58
C ARG A 55 -7.72 1.65 17.14
N TRP A 56 -9.01 1.66 16.81
CA TRP A 56 -9.50 2.05 15.49
C TRP A 56 -9.20 3.53 15.21
N ALA A 57 -9.47 4.41 16.19
CA ALA A 57 -9.18 5.83 16.09
C ALA A 57 -7.68 6.09 15.90
N ASP A 58 -6.82 5.46 16.72
CA ASP A 58 -5.36 5.57 16.62
C ASP A 58 -4.85 5.10 15.24
N LEU A 59 -5.38 3.99 14.72
CA LEU A 59 -5.00 3.48 13.41
C LEU A 59 -5.43 4.42 12.29
N LEU A 60 -6.67 4.92 12.34
CA LEU A 60 -7.19 5.88 11.37
C LEU A 60 -6.35 7.16 11.36
N ASP A 61 -6.01 7.69 12.53
CA ASP A 61 -5.19 8.89 12.66
C ASP A 61 -3.79 8.65 12.10
N SER A 62 -3.16 7.51 12.41
CA SER A 62 -1.86 7.13 11.83
C SER A 62 -1.92 7.08 10.30
N CYS A 63 -2.94 6.44 9.74
CA CYS A 63 -3.14 6.37 8.29
C CYS A 63 -3.40 7.75 7.67
N TYR A 64 -4.16 8.61 8.36
CA TYR A 64 -4.44 9.96 7.90
C TYR A 64 -3.18 10.83 7.87
N GLN A 65 -2.29 10.70 8.85
CA GLN A 65 -1.02 11.44 8.92
C GLN A 65 0.03 10.94 7.91
N GLU A 66 -0.05 9.68 7.46
CA GLU A 66 0.83 9.15 6.41
C GLU A 66 0.57 9.81 5.03
N ILE A 67 -0.65 10.30 4.80
CA ILE A 67 -1.07 10.90 3.53
C ILE A 67 -0.46 12.29 3.33
N ASN A 68 0.26 12.44 2.23
CA ASN A 68 0.88 13.68 1.76
C ASN A 68 0.77 13.79 0.22
N ASP A 69 1.28 14.86 -0.38
CA ASP A 69 1.11 15.11 -1.81
C ASP A 69 1.84 14.14 -2.73
N TYR A 70 2.83 13.42 -2.19
CA TYR A 70 3.57 12.39 -2.90
C TYR A 70 2.95 10.99 -2.70
N THR A 71 1.85 10.87 -1.94
CA THR A 71 1.15 9.60 -1.77
C THR A 71 0.60 9.13 -3.12
N ASP A 72 1.19 8.07 -3.66
CA ASP A 72 0.77 7.44 -4.91
C ASP A 72 -0.46 6.54 -4.71
N GLU A 73 -1.06 6.06 -5.81
CA GLU A 73 -2.24 5.20 -5.78
C GLU A 73 -1.99 3.86 -5.05
N ARG A 74 -0.76 3.33 -5.11
CA ARG A 74 -0.37 2.08 -4.43
C ARG A 74 -0.34 2.30 -2.92
N GLN A 75 0.25 3.40 -2.46
CA GLN A 75 0.34 3.77 -1.05
C GLN A 75 -1.05 3.99 -0.46
N PHE A 76 -1.89 4.77 -1.15
CA PHE A 76 -3.26 4.98 -0.71
C PHE A 76 -4.07 3.67 -0.68
N TYR A 77 -3.92 2.81 -1.69
CA TYR A 77 -4.54 1.49 -1.68
C TYR A 77 -4.05 0.63 -0.51
N GLY A 78 -2.75 0.67 -0.19
CA GLY A 78 -2.17 0.03 0.99
C GLY A 78 -2.78 0.54 2.30
N ILE A 79 -2.93 1.85 2.45
CA ILE A 79 -3.57 2.50 3.61
C ILE A 79 -5.00 1.99 3.80
N VAL A 80 -5.80 2.01 2.72
CA VAL A 80 -7.19 1.52 2.76
C VAL A 80 -7.24 0.05 3.19
N LYS A 81 -6.36 -0.80 2.66
CA LYS A 81 -6.31 -2.22 3.03
C LYS A 81 -5.92 -2.45 4.49
N VAL A 82 -5.00 -1.66 5.04
CA VAL A 82 -4.63 -1.72 6.45
C VAL A 82 -5.84 -1.43 7.34
N LEU A 83 -6.59 -0.37 7.03
CA LEU A 83 -7.82 -0.05 7.76
C LEU A 83 -8.84 -1.19 7.67
N LEU A 84 -9.14 -1.68 6.48
CA LEU A 84 -10.12 -2.76 6.33
C LEU A 84 -9.67 -4.06 7.00
N SER A 85 -8.38 -4.38 6.98
CA SER A 85 -7.84 -5.57 7.66
C SER A 85 -8.05 -5.53 9.18
N ALA A 86 -8.00 -4.34 9.78
CA ALA A 86 -8.15 -4.18 11.22
C ALA A 86 -9.57 -4.47 11.73
N LEU A 87 -10.59 -4.42 10.87
CA LEU A 87 -11.98 -4.69 11.28
C LEU A 87 -12.23 -6.17 11.61
N GLY A 88 -11.39 -7.09 11.09
CA GLY A 88 -11.58 -8.52 11.33
C GLY A 88 -12.84 -9.10 10.64
N ASP A 89 -13.30 -8.48 9.56
CA ASP A 89 -14.36 -9.02 8.71
C ASP A 89 -13.77 -9.56 7.41
N GLY A 90 -13.92 -10.86 7.17
CA GLY A 90 -13.44 -11.53 5.97
C GLY A 90 -14.23 -11.20 4.70
N HIS A 91 -15.41 -10.60 4.79
CA HIS A 91 -16.27 -10.29 3.64
C HIS A 91 -15.95 -8.92 3.02
N LEU A 92 -15.18 -8.10 3.74
CA LEU A 92 -14.68 -6.84 3.21
C LEU A 92 -13.73 -7.09 2.04
N SER A 93 -13.89 -6.27 1.02
CA SER A 93 -13.01 -6.22 -0.14
C SER A 93 -12.86 -4.78 -0.62
N THR A 94 -11.75 -4.51 -1.30
CA THR A 94 -11.50 -3.22 -1.93
C THR A 94 -10.73 -3.46 -3.22
N GLY A 95 -11.09 -2.70 -4.26
CA GLY A 95 -10.38 -2.67 -5.53
C GLY A 95 -9.38 -1.54 -5.57
N ALA A 96 -8.32 -1.71 -6.36
CA ALA A 96 -7.40 -0.62 -6.69
C ALA A 96 -8.10 0.43 -7.56
N ALA A 97 -7.65 1.69 -7.49
CA ALA A 97 -8.06 2.72 -8.44
C ALA A 97 -7.75 2.25 -9.88
N PRO A 98 -8.56 2.62 -10.91
CA PRO A 98 -8.43 2.06 -12.25
C PRO A 98 -7.02 2.13 -12.85
N ALA A 99 -6.32 3.26 -12.69
CA ALA A 99 -4.95 3.42 -13.18
C ALA A 99 -3.96 2.47 -12.50
N PHE A 100 -4.07 2.30 -11.18
CA PHE A 100 -3.23 1.36 -10.45
C PHE A 100 -3.60 -0.09 -10.78
N ASN A 101 -4.90 -0.38 -10.94
CA ASN A 101 -5.37 -1.70 -11.34
C ASN A 101 -4.84 -2.10 -12.73
N GLN A 102 -4.80 -1.16 -13.68
CA GLN A 102 -4.17 -1.40 -14.99
C GLN A 102 -2.68 -1.70 -14.81
N PHE A 103 -1.95 -0.84 -14.10
CA PHE A 103 -0.52 -0.97 -13.89
C PHE A 103 -0.12 -2.35 -13.31
N ILE A 104 -0.85 -2.85 -12.30
CA ILE A 104 -0.55 -4.14 -11.66
C ILE A 104 -0.77 -5.35 -12.58
N HIS A 105 -1.56 -5.18 -13.65
CA HIS A 105 -1.87 -6.23 -14.61
C HIS A 105 -1.03 -6.18 -15.90
N SER A 106 -0.59 -5.00 -16.35
CA SER A 106 0.13 -4.85 -17.63
C SER A 106 1.60 -4.47 -17.53
N ASP A 107 2.00 -3.70 -16.51
CA ASP A 107 3.24 -2.89 -16.61
C ASP A 107 4.24 -3.12 -15.46
N ASN A 108 3.93 -4.01 -14.51
CA ASN A 108 4.73 -4.14 -13.30
C ASN A 108 5.81 -5.23 -13.36
N SER A 109 6.98 -4.94 -12.77
CA SER A 109 8.02 -5.92 -12.49
C SER A 109 7.88 -6.42 -11.05
N TYR A 110 7.43 -7.65 -10.90
CA TYR A 110 7.24 -8.29 -9.61
C TYR A 110 8.49 -9.05 -9.15
N LEU A 111 8.55 -9.33 -7.84
CA LEU A 111 9.52 -10.27 -7.27
C LEU A 111 9.42 -11.61 -8.03
N PRO A 112 10.48 -12.08 -8.71
CA PRO A 112 10.42 -13.25 -9.58
C PRO A 112 10.51 -14.58 -8.82
N LEU A 113 9.77 -14.69 -7.71
CA LEU A 113 9.74 -15.86 -6.84
C LEU A 113 8.30 -16.36 -6.68
N LEU A 114 8.13 -17.68 -6.81
CA LEU A 114 6.98 -18.39 -6.27
C LEU A 114 7.33 -18.88 -4.88
N THR A 115 6.41 -18.70 -3.95
CA THR A 115 6.64 -18.98 -2.53
C THR A 115 5.51 -19.78 -1.92
N TYR A 116 5.82 -20.49 -0.84
CA TYR A 116 4.84 -21.16 -0.01
C TYR A 116 5.18 -20.95 1.46
N ILE A 117 4.20 -20.52 2.24
CA ILE A 117 4.33 -20.23 3.66
C ILE A 117 3.93 -21.46 4.46
N VAL A 118 4.81 -21.87 5.38
CA VAL A 118 4.58 -22.94 6.36
C VAL A 118 4.86 -22.38 7.74
N ALA A 119 3.85 -22.41 8.61
CA ALA A 119 3.83 -21.65 9.87
C ALA A 119 4.15 -20.16 9.61
N ASP A 120 5.33 -19.69 10.02
CA ASP A 120 5.80 -18.32 9.80
C ASP A 120 7.10 -18.26 8.96
N SER A 121 7.42 -19.35 8.27
CA SER A 121 8.55 -19.41 7.34
C SER A 121 8.06 -19.37 5.89
N ILE A 122 8.76 -18.59 5.08
CA ILE A 122 8.52 -18.51 3.63
C ILE A 122 9.52 -19.43 2.93
N PHE A 123 9.02 -20.39 2.16
CA PHE A 123 9.83 -21.26 1.32
C PHE A 123 9.67 -20.87 -0.15
N ILE A 124 10.77 -20.93 -0.89
CA ILE A 124 10.79 -20.66 -2.33
C ILE A 124 10.48 -21.97 -3.04
N THR A 125 9.37 -22.00 -3.79
CA THR A 125 8.97 -23.17 -4.58
C THR A 125 9.51 -23.11 -6.00
N ASN A 126 9.72 -21.90 -6.53
CA ASN A 126 10.35 -21.69 -7.83
C ASN A 126 10.95 -20.27 -7.94
N SER A 127 12.00 -20.10 -8.73
CA SER A 127 12.49 -18.79 -9.19
C SER A 127 12.44 -18.75 -10.72
N VAL A 128 12.05 -17.61 -11.30
CA VAL A 128 11.84 -17.49 -12.77
C VAL A 128 13.09 -17.86 -13.57
N ASP A 129 14.27 -17.54 -13.05
CA ASP A 129 15.58 -17.81 -13.63
C ASP A 129 16.16 -19.20 -13.27
N ASN A 130 15.45 -19.99 -12.45
CA ASN A 130 15.87 -21.27 -11.88
C ASN A 130 17.23 -21.23 -11.12
N THR A 131 17.65 -20.07 -10.61
CA THR A 131 18.91 -19.93 -9.85
C THR A 131 18.79 -20.34 -8.38
N ILE A 132 17.57 -20.28 -7.83
CA ILE A 132 17.32 -20.63 -6.43
C ILE A 132 16.66 -22.01 -6.36
N PRO A 133 17.29 -23.00 -5.69
CA PRO A 133 16.71 -24.34 -5.57
C PRO A 133 15.36 -24.31 -4.85
N ALA A 134 14.38 -25.07 -5.37
CA ALA A 134 13.10 -25.27 -4.70
C ALA A 134 13.29 -25.86 -3.29
N GLY A 135 12.46 -25.43 -2.35
CA GLY A 135 12.57 -25.79 -0.93
C GLY A 135 13.55 -24.91 -0.14
N SER A 136 14.21 -23.94 -0.79
CA SER A 136 15.03 -22.95 -0.08
C SER A 136 14.17 -22.10 0.84
N ARG A 137 14.62 -21.85 2.08
CA ARG A 137 13.94 -20.97 3.03
C ARG A 137 14.38 -19.52 2.78
N LEU A 138 13.41 -18.65 2.50
CA LEU A 138 13.66 -17.23 2.30
C LEU A 138 14.10 -16.58 3.63
N ILE A 139 15.17 -15.78 3.58
CA ILE A 139 15.68 -15.01 4.73
C ILE A 139 15.37 -13.53 4.53
N SER A 140 15.64 -12.97 3.36
CA SER A 140 15.32 -11.58 3.03
C SER A 140 15.26 -11.30 1.54
N VAL A 141 14.53 -10.25 1.16
CA VAL A 141 14.55 -9.66 -0.19
C VAL A 141 14.89 -8.17 -0.05
N ASN A 142 15.90 -7.68 -0.75
CA ASN A 142 16.35 -6.28 -0.69
C ASN A 142 16.59 -5.79 0.75
N SER A 143 17.18 -6.64 1.59
CA SER A 143 17.39 -6.42 3.04
C SER A 143 16.12 -6.37 3.90
N HIS A 144 14.93 -6.59 3.33
CA HIS A 144 13.70 -6.76 4.10
C HIS A 144 13.64 -8.19 4.67
N PRO A 145 13.67 -8.40 6.01
CA PRO A 145 13.64 -9.73 6.59
C PRO A 145 12.31 -10.45 6.34
N ALA A 146 12.35 -11.76 6.09
CA ALA A 146 11.20 -12.59 5.75
C ALA A 146 10.02 -12.47 6.72
N GLY A 147 10.29 -12.51 8.03
CA GLY A 147 9.24 -12.36 9.04
C GLY A 147 8.59 -10.97 9.02
N VAL A 148 9.39 -9.91 8.87
CA VAL A 148 8.89 -8.53 8.79
C VAL A 148 8.04 -8.32 7.53
N MET A 149 8.50 -8.88 6.41
CA MET A 149 7.74 -8.90 5.16
C MET A 149 6.39 -9.59 5.35
N LEU A 150 6.39 -10.80 5.93
CA LEU A 150 5.19 -11.59 6.14
C LEU A 150 4.17 -10.86 7.01
N GLU A 151 4.59 -10.30 8.14
CA GLU A 151 3.72 -9.54 9.04
C GLU A 151 3.14 -8.29 8.37
N LYS A 152 3.98 -7.51 7.67
CA LYS A 152 3.52 -6.35 6.91
C LYS A 152 2.47 -6.73 5.86
N MET A 153 2.71 -7.81 5.12
CA MET A 153 1.79 -8.28 4.09
C MET A 153 0.47 -8.82 4.65
N ARG A 154 0.50 -9.53 5.80
CA ARG A 154 -0.70 -9.96 6.53
C ARG A 154 -1.56 -8.78 6.99
N GLY A 155 -0.95 -7.62 7.24
CA GLY A 155 -1.62 -6.37 7.57
C GLY A 155 -2.51 -5.80 6.45
N TYR A 156 -2.35 -6.24 5.20
CA TYR A 156 -3.21 -5.81 4.08
C TYR A 156 -4.42 -6.73 3.84
N LEU A 157 -4.52 -7.84 4.57
CA LEU A 157 -5.44 -8.92 4.25
C LEU A 157 -6.59 -8.99 5.24
N MET A 158 -7.82 -8.99 4.72
CA MET A 158 -9.04 -9.12 5.51
C MET A 158 -9.30 -10.60 5.83
N SER A 159 -9.74 -10.87 7.07
CA SER A 159 -10.01 -12.20 7.59
C SER A 159 -11.08 -12.15 8.66
N ASP A 160 -11.79 -13.25 8.87
CA ASP A 160 -12.75 -13.37 9.98
C ASP A 160 -11.99 -13.47 11.30
N GLY A 161 -12.09 -12.41 12.11
CA GLY A 161 -11.33 -12.23 13.34
C GLY A 161 -9.82 -12.44 13.16
N TYR A 162 -9.23 -13.21 14.05
CA TYR A 162 -7.79 -13.48 14.11
C TYR A 162 -7.32 -14.61 13.15
N ASN A 163 -8.12 -15.00 12.16
CA ASN A 163 -7.81 -16.10 11.26
C ASN A 163 -6.60 -15.80 10.35
N THR A 164 -5.47 -16.43 10.63
CA THR A 164 -4.23 -16.32 9.83
C THR A 164 -4.18 -17.28 8.65
N THR A 165 -4.99 -18.35 8.65
CA THR A 165 -5.04 -19.35 7.58
C THR A 165 -5.51 -18.73 6.26
N LYS A 166 -6.58 -17.93 6.29
CA LYS A 166 -7.07 -17.22 5.10
C LYS A 166 -6.01 -16.28 4.54
N LYS A 167 -5.36 -15.49 5.41
CA LYS A 167 -4.30 -14.57 5.01
C LYS A 167 -3.13 -15.31 4.36
N THR A 168 -2.70 -16.41 4.97
CA THR A 168 -1.63 -17.28 4.45
C THR A 168 -2.01 -17.89 3.10
N GLY A 169 -3.26 -18.35 2.94
CA GLY A 169 -3.76 -18.87 1.66
C GLY A 169 -3.69 -17.84 0.54
N VAL A 170 -4.09 -16.59 0.80
CA VAL A 170 -3.99 -15.50 -0.18
C VAL A 170 -2.53 -15.20 -0.52
N LEU A 171 -1.64 -15.12 0.48
CA LEU A 171 -0.22 -14.89 0.22
C LEU A 171 0.44 -16.01 -0.57
N ASN A 172 0.06 -17.27 -0.34
CA ASN A 172 0.55 -18.40 -1.14
C ASN A 172 0.15 -18.33 -2.62
N GLN A 173 -0.92 -17.60 -2.97
CA GLN A 173 -1.34 -17.41 -4.35
C GLN A 173 -0.65 -16.21 -5.02
N ILE A 174 -0.52 -15.10 -4.29
CA ILE A 174 -0.13 -13.80 -4.87
C ILE A 174 0.89 -13.03 -4.01
N PHE A 175 1.86 -13.73 -3.43
CA PHE A 175 2.93 -13.16 -2.60
C PHE A 175 3.64 -11.99 -3.27
N TYR A 176 4.00 -12.15 -4.54
CA TYR A 176 4.74 -11.17 -5.34
C TYR A 176 4.01 -9.82 -5.42
N PHE A 177 2.67 -9.84 -5.49
CA PHE A 177 1.84 -8.64 -5.49
C PHE A 177 1.88 -7.93 -4.14
N TYR A 178 1.72 -8.67 -3.04
CA TYR A 178 1.76 -8.09 -1.70
C TYR A 178 3.15 -7.59 -1.31
N TYR A 179 4.22 -8.21 -1.82
CA TYR A 179 5.56 -7.68 -1.70
C TYR A 179 5.67 -6.31 -2.41
N TYR A 180 5.19 -6.23 -3.65
CA TYR A 180 5.17 -4.97 -4.40
C TYR A 180 4.29 -3.90 -3.71
N LEU A 181 3.14 -4.27 -3.17
CA LEU A 181 2.30 -3.35 -2.41
C LEU A 181 3.05 -2.77 -1.19
N ALA A 182 3.77 -3.63 -0.47
CA ALA A 182 4.51 -3.28 0.74
C ALA A 182 5.74 -2.41 0.50
N TYR A 183 6.47 -2.64 -0.60
CA TYR A 183 7.81 -2.08 -0.84
C TYR A 183 7.95 -1.27 -2.13
N GLY A 184 6.94 -1.28 -3.00
CA GLY A 184 6.95 -0.59 -4.27
C GLY A 184 7.84 -1.25 -5.33
N TYR A 185 8.13 -0.49 -6.38
CA TYR A 185 9.01 -0.92 -7.46
C TYR A 185 10.46 -1.07 -6.99
N SER A 186 11.15 -2.08 -7.51
CA SER A 186 12.58 -2.25 -7.33
C SER A 186 13.24 -2.48 -8.69
N GLY A 187 14.38 -1.85 -8.94
CA GLY A 187 15.17 -2.07 -10.17
C GLY A 187 15.89 -3.43 -10.22
N GLY A 188 15.70 -4.28 -9.22
CA GLY A 188 16.32 -5.60 -9.08
C GLY A 188 16.02 -6.22 -7.72
N PHE A 189 16.34 -7.50 -7.53
CA PHE A 189 16.04 -8.23 -6.29
C PHE A 189 17.25 -8.97 -5.77
N THR A 190 17.81 -8.50 -4.66
CA THR A 190 18.78 -9.28 -3.89
C THR A 190 18.05 -10.22 -2.94
N VAL A 191 18.13 -11.52 -3.16
CA VAL A 191 17.44 -12.55 -2.38
C VAL A 191 18.45 -13.31 -1.55
N THR A 192 18.32 -13.25 -0.23
CA THR A 192 19.08 -14.09 0.70
C THR A 192 18.21 -15.26 1.15
N TYR A 193 18.74 -16.47 1.07
CA TYR A 193 18.00 -17.70 1.37
C TYR A 193 18.92 -18.76 2.00
N ALA A 194 18.34 -19.68 2.77
CA ALA A 194 19.00 -20.91 3.15
C ALA A 194 18.59 -22.00 2.15
N ASP A 195 19.55 -22.63 1.49
CA ASP A 195 19.28 -23.70 0.54
C ASP A 195 18.80 -25.00 1.25
N PRO A 196 18.42 -26.06 0.52
CA PRO A 196 17.96 -27.31 1.15
C PRO A 196 18.99 -28.01 2.05
N SER A 197 20.29 -27.66 1.94
CA SER A 197 21.34 -28.15 2.84
C SER A 197 21.49 -27.30 4.11
N GLY A 198 20.76 -26.18 4.21
CA GLY A 198 20.82 -25.23 5.33
C GLY A 198 21.87 -24.13 5.15
N GLN A 199 22.61 -24.11 4.04
CA GLN A 199 23.61 -23.08 3.79
C GLN A 199 22.98 -21.77 3.34
N THR A 200 23.40 -20.66 3.93
CA THR A 200 22.94 -19.33 3.52
C THR A 200 23.64 -18.89 2.25
N LYS A 201 22.86 -18.50 1.24
CA LYS A 201 23.28 -18.03 -0.07
C LYS A 201 22.55 -16.75 -0.45
N GLN A 202 23.05 -16.10 -1.49
CA GLN A 202 22.48 -14.88 -2.03
C GLN A 202 22.39 -14.97 -3.56
N SER A 203 21.24 -14.58 -4.11
CA SER A 203 21.02 -14.39 -5.55
C SER A 203 20.73 -12.91 -5.85
N ARG A 204 20.98 -12.45 -7.07
CA ARG A 204 20.79 -11.07 -7.54
C ARG A 204 19.97 -11.03 -8.82
#